data_AF-A0A957TFN9-F1
#
_entry.id   AF-A0A957TFN9-F1
#
_cell.length_a   1.000
_cell.length_b   1.000
_cell.length_c   1.000
_cell.angle_alpha   90.00
_cell.angle_beta   90.00
_cell.angle_gamma   90.00
#
_symmetry.space_group_name_H-M   'P 1'
#
loop_
_entity.id
_entity.type
_entity.pdbx_description
1 polymer ?
#
loop_
_entity_poly.entity_id
_entity_poly.type
_entity_poly.pdbx_seq_one_letter_code
_entity_poly.pdbx_strand_id
1 'polypeptide(L)'
;LAAWALQERVESSWHWGALTCMFIGFISNLPLPVVILGYFGVLFLARVLQRRVWHAPLLAMFSVVFLGTLFFQVLSFVFLRFSGTPLAIGDVVSLITLPSLLLNMLLAIPIYTFMRDVSYWVYPLEEYE
;
A
#
# COMPACT_ATOMS: atom_id res chain seq x y z
N LEU A 1 -5.28 1.89 0.60
CA LEU A 1 -5.01 0.85 1.63
C LEU A 1 -3.92 1.28 2.62
N ALA A 2 -2.70 1.57 2.17
CA ALA A 2 -1.62 2.08 3.04
C ALA A 2 -2.05 3.31 3.88
N ALA A 3 -2.62 4.34 3.24
CA ALA A 3 -3.10 5.55 3.92
C ALA A 3 -4.22 5.31 4.94
N TRP A 4 -5.06 4.29 4.71
CA TRP A 4 -6.15 3.91 5.61
C TRP A 4 -5.64 3.10 6.80
N ALA A 5 -4.69 2.20 6.55
CA ALA A 5 -4.09 1.36 7.58
C ALA A 5 -3.16 2.11 8.53
N LEU A 6 -2.69 3.30 8.12
CA LEU A 6 -1.84 4.16 8.94
C LEU A 6 -2.63 5.10 9.86
N GLN A 7 -3.96 5.19 9.73
CA GLN A 7 -4.77 6.02 10.61
C GLN A 7 -4.85 5.39 12.00
N GLU A 8 -4.55 6.17 13.04
CA GLU A 8 -4.55 5.69 14.44
C GLU A 8 -5.91 5.16 14.89
N ARG A 9 -6.99 5.67 14.31
CA ARG A 9 -8.38 5.34 14.67
C ARG A 9 -8.89 4.02 14.08
N VAL A 10 -8.16 3.42 13.13
CA VAL A 10 -8.63 2.27 12.37
C VAL A 10 -8.02 0.99 12.92
N GLU A 11 -8.68 0.37 13.91
CA GLU A 11 -8.25 -0.93 14.43
C GLU A 11 -8.46 -2.07 13.43
N SER A 12 -9.48 -1.94 12.56
CA SER A 12 -9.95 -3.00 11.65
C SER A 12 -9.59 -2.78 10.18
N SER A 13 -8.30 -2.65 9.85
CA SER A 13 -7.83 -2.44 8.47
C SER A 13 -7.76 -3.73 7.62
N TRP A 14 -7.90 -4.89 8.25
CA TRP A 14 -7.73 -6.21 7.63
C TRP A 14 -8.90 -6.60 6.72
N HIS A 15 -10.13 -6.22 7.07
CA HIS A 15 -11.31 -6.40 6.19
C HIS A 15 -11.13 -5.68 4.85
N TRP A 16 -10.63 -4.44 4.89
CA TRP A 16 -10.32 -3.66 3.69
C TRP A 16 -9.16 -4.28 2.89
N GLY A 17 -8.22 -4.91 3.58
CA GLY A 17 -7.19 -5.79 2.99
C GLY A 17 -7.78 -6.90 2.13
N ALA A 18 -8.63 -7.72 2.75
CA ALA A 18 -9.27 -8.86 2.09
C ALA A 18 -10.14 -8.42 0.91
N LEU A 19 -10.95 -7.37 1.10
CA LEU A 19 -11.80 -6.82 0.05
C LEU A 19 -10.99 -6.31 -1.13
N THR A 20 -9.89 -5.59 -0.87
CA THR A 20 -9.00 -5.11 -1.94
C THR A 20 -8.34 -6.26 -2.69
N CYS A 21 -7.88 -7.31 -1.98
CA CYS A 21 -7.32 -8.50 -2.63
C CYS A 21 -8.34 -9.20 -3.53
N MET A 22 -9.60 -9.27 -3.10
CA MET A 22 -10.67 -9.87 -3.89
C MET A 22 -10.95 -9.06 -5.17
N PHE A 23 -11.15 -7.74 -5.05
CA PHE A 23 -11.42 -6.88 -6.20
C PHE A 23 -10.24 -6.83 -7.16
N ILE A 24 -9.02 -6.62 -6.65
CA ILE A 24 -7.84 -6.50 -7.49
C ILE A 24 -7.44 -7.85 -8.07
N GLY A 25 -7.57 -8.94 -7.32
CA GLY A 25 -7.34 -10.29 -7.86
C GLY A 25 -8.31 -10.65 -8.99
N PHE A 26 -9.52 -10.07 -9.01
CA PHE A 26 -10.48 -10.28 -10.09
C PHE A 26 -10.23 -9.36 -11.30
N ILE A 27 -9.86 -8.11 -11.06
CA ILE A 27 -9.69 -7.10 -12.13
C ILE A 27 -8.30 -7.17 -12.76
N SER A 28 -7.27 -7.39 -11.95
CA SER A 28 -5.89 -7.41 -12.43
C SER A 28 -5.59 -8.78 -13.02
N ASN A 29 -5.03 -8.79 -14.23
CA ASN A 29 -4.49 -10.00 -14.86
C ASN A 29 -3.16 -10.45 -14.21
N LEU A 30 -2.95 -10.05 -12.95
CA LEU A 30 -1.79 -10.41 -12.16
C LEU A 30 -2.06 -11.75 -11.47
N PRO A 31 -1.01 -12.56 -11.26
CA PRO A 31 -1.12 -13.79 -10.49
C PRO A 31 -1.68 -13.53 -9.10
N LEU A 32 -2.72 -14.28 -8.74
CA LEU A 32 -3.42 -14.16 -7.46
C LEU A 32 -2.50 -14.22 -6.22
N PRO A 33 -1.43 -15.05 -6.18
CA PRO A 33 -0.47 -15.05 -5.09
C PRO A 33 0.27 -13.71 -4.92
N VAL A 34 0.60 -13.02 -6.02
CA VAL A 34 1.28 -11.72 -5.99
C VAL A 34 0.37 -10.67 -5.38
N VAL A 35 -0.91 -10.65 -5.76
CA VAL A 35 -1.91 -9.73 -5.22
C VAL A 35 -2.05 -9.94 -3.70
N ILE A 36 -2.30 -11.17 -3.26
CA ILE A 36 -2.48 -11.46 -1.83
C ILE A 36 -1.23 -11.08 -1.04
N LEU A 37 -0.07 -11.65 -1.39
CA LEU A 37 1.17 -11.40 -0.65
C LEU A 37 1.59 -9.92 -0.69
N GLY A 38 1.37 -9.26 -1.82
CA GLY A 38 1.62 -7.85 -2.01
C GLY A 38 0.83 -6.98 -1.03
N TYR A 39 -0.50 -7.06 -1.08
CA TYR A 39 -1.36 -6.21 -0.25
C TYR A 39 -1.26 -6.52 1.25
N PHE A 40 -1.15 -7.80 1.63
CA PHE A 40 -0.91 -8.17 3.03
C PHE A 40 0.47 -7.71 3.52
N GLY A 41 1.50 -7.78 2.67
CA GLY A 41 2.83 -7.25 2.97
C GLY A 41 2.81 -5.75 3.22
N VAL A 42 2.11 -4.97 2.38
CA VAL A 42 1.95 -3.52 2.58
C VAL A 42 1.17 -3.21 3.86
N LEU A 43 0.12 -3.97 4.17
CA LEU A 43 -0.62 -3.83 5.44
C LEU A 43 0.27 -4.06 6.66
N PHE A 44 1.07 -5.13 6.62
CA PHE A 44 2.00 -5.45 7.69
C PHE A 44 3.04 -4.34 7.87
N LEU A 45 3.65 -3.87 6.78
CA LEU A 45 4.58 -2.74 6.79
C LEU A 45 3.93 -1.48 7.39
N ALA A 46 2.71 -1.16 6.97
CA ALA A 46 1.97 -0.01 7.49
C ALA A 46 1.81 -0.07 9.01
N ARG A 47 1.37 -1.22 9.55
CA ARG A 47 1.16 -1.40 10.99
C ARG A 47 2.47 -1.37 11.78
N VAL A 48 3.55 -1.95 11.25
CA VAL A 48 4.86 -1.91 11.92
C VAL A 48 5.41 -0.48 11.97
N LEU A 49 5.31 0.26 10.86
CA LEU A 49 5.82 1.63 10.80
C LEU A 49 4.97 2.60 11.62
N GLN A 50 3.65 2.44 11.62
CA GLN A 50 2.74 3.24 12.46
C GLN A 50 3.11 3.13 13.94
N ARG A 51 3.36 1.91 14.43
CA ARG A 51 3.76 1.68 15.84
C ARG A 51 5.13 2.27 16.18
N ARG A 52 6.03 2.37 15.19
CA ARG A 52 7.41 2.84 15.40
C ARG A 52 7.57 4.35 15.25
N VAL A 53 6.78 4.97 14.39
CA VAL A 53 6.93 6.38 13.97
C VAL A 53 5.64 7.16 14.30
N TRP A 54 5.30 7.19 15.58
CA TRP A 54 4.13 7.89 16.12
C TRP A 54 4.21 9.43 15.99
N HIS A 55 5.43 10.00 16.06
CA HIS A 55 5.60 11.46 16.00
C HIS A 55 5.61 12.06 14.58
N ALA A 56 5.72 11.25 13.53
CA ALA A 56 5.82 11.76 12.15
C ALA A 56 4.98 10.93 11.15
N PRO A 57 3.63 11.10 11.18
CA PRO A 57 2.72 10.28 10.37
C PRO A 57 2.96 10.40 8.86
N LEU A 58 3.35 11.58 8.38
CA LEU A 58 3.67 11.80 6.97
C LEU A 58 4.90 10.98 6.53
N LEU A 59 5.93 10.93 7.37
CA LEU A 59 7.15 10.16 7.10
C LEU A 59 6.85 8.66 7.07
N ALA A 60 6.00 8.19 7.99
CA ALA A 60 5.53 6.82 7.99
C ALA A 60 4.77 6.50 6.69
N MET A 61 3.89 7.39 6.24
CA MET A 61 3.18 7.22 4.98
C MET A 61 4.12 7.13 3.77
N PHE A 62 5.07 8.07 3.64
CA PHE A 62 6.07 8.02 2.57
C PHE A 62 6.87 6.72 2.60
N SER A 63 7.28 6.28 3.78
CA SER A 63 8.06 5.05 3.94
C SER A 63 7.27 3.81 3.55
N VAL A 64 5.99 3.73 3.95
CA VAL A 64 5.10 2.61 3.59
C VAL A 64 4.83 2.59 2.09
N VAL A 65 4.59 3.75 1.48
CA VAL A 65 4.37 3.85 0.03
C VAL A 65 5.64 3.44 -0.73
N PHE A 66 6.80 3.96 -0.33
CA PHE A 66 8.07 3.63 -0.96
C PHE A 66 8.38 2.13 -0.85
N LEU A 67 8.43 1.60 0.37
CA LEU A 67 8.75 0.19 0.62
C LEU A 67 7.69 -0.74 0.06
N GLY A 68 6.41 -0.38 0.19
CA GLY A 68 5.30 -1.17 -0.33
C GLY A 68 5.30 -1.24 -1.85
N THR A 69 5.60 -0.13 -2.53
CA THR A 69 5.71 -0.09 -4.00
C THR A 69 6.88 -0.95 -4.47
N LEU A 70 8.06 -0.80 -3.86
CA LEU A 70 9.23 -1.63 -4.20
C LEU A 70 8.98 -3.10 -3.93
N PHE A 71 8.42 -3.45 -2.78
CA PHE A 71 8.07 -4.82 -2.42
C PHE A 71 7.12 -5.45 -3.44
N PHE A 72 6.05 -4.74 -3.80
CA PHE A 72 5.07 -5.20 -4.77
C PHE A 72 5.68 -5.39 -6.16
N GLN A 73 6.54 -4.46 -6.61
CA GLN A 73 7.22 -4.53 -7.90
C GLN A 73 8.24 -5.67 -7.96
N VAL A 74 9.04 -5.87 -6.90
CA VAL A 74 9.98 -6.99 -6.81
C VAL A 74 9.22 -8.31 -6.83
N LEU A 75 8.15 -8.44 -6.05
CA LEU A 75 7.34 -9.65 -6.01
C LEU A 75 6.72 -9.95 -7.37
N SER A 76 6.16 -8.94 -8.03
CA SER A 76 5.58 -9.06 -9.38
C SER A 76 6.63 -9.46 -10.41
N PHE A 77 7.80 -8.81 -10.37
CA PHE A 77 8.91 -9.11 -11.28
C PHE A 77 9.42 -10.53 -11.12
N VAL A 78 9.64 -10.98 -9.87
CA VAL A 78 10.08 -12.34 -9.56
C VAL A 78 9.09 -13.37 -10.10
N PHE A 79 7.79 -13.15 -9.86
CA PHE A 79 6.77 -14.08 -10.34
C PHE A 79 6.71 -14.13 -11.88
N LEU A 80 6.67 -12.98 -12.55
CA LEU A 80 6.65 -12.91 -14.01
C LEU A 80 7.91 -13.52 -14.64
N ARG A 81 9.06 -13.38 -13.97
CA ARG A 81 10.31 -14.01 -14.40
C ARG A 81 10.21 -15.54 -14.33
N PHE A 82 9.63 -16.09 -13.28
CA PHE A 82 9.38 -17.54 -13.17
C PHE A 82 8.31 -18.04 -14.16
N SER A 83 7.34 -17.19 -14.51
CA SER A 83 6.35 -17.48 -15.56
C SER A 83 6.91 -17.43 -16.99
N GLY A 84 8.22 -17.19 -17.15
CA GLY A 84 8.89 -17.21 -18.45
C GLY A 84 8.72 -15.94 -19.27
N THR A 85 8.24 -14.84 -18.69
CA THR A 85 8.11 -13.56 -19.41
C THR A 85 9.50 -12.92 -19.59
N PRO A 86 9.94 -12.64 -20.84
CA PRO A 86 11.24 -12.05 -21.10
C PRO A 86 11.22 -10.55 -20.80
N LEU A 87 11.42 -10.20 -19.53
CA LEU A 87 11.52 -8.82 -19.06
C LEU A 87 12.99 -8.45 -18.83
N ALA A 88 13.46 -7.39 -19.47
CA ALA A 88 14.75 -6.78 -19.18
C ALA A 88 14.66 -5.97 -17.88
N ILE A 89 15.60 -6.19 -16.96
CA ILE A 89 15.59 -5.52 -15.65
C ILE A 89 15.65 -3.99 -15.82
N GLY A 90 16.47 -3.50 -16.77
CA GLY A 90 16.59 -2.07 -17.07
C GLY A 90 15.26 -1.43 -17.49
N ASP A 91 14.48 -2.12 -18.32
CA ASP A 91 13.18 -1.65 -18.78
C ASP A 91 12.16 -1.65 -17.65
N VAL A 92 12.14 -2.71 -16.82
CA VAL A 92 11.24 -2.79 -15.66
C VAL A 92 11.55 -1.68 -14.65
N VAL A 93 12.82 -1.36 -14.42
CA VAL A 93 13.19 -0.28 -13.51
C VAL A 93 12.80 1.07 -14.09
N SER A 94 13.14 1.32 -15.35
CA SER A 94 13.02 2.65 -15.98
C SER A 94 11.59 2.99 -16.40
N LEU A 95 10.83 2.00 -16.89
CA LEU A 95 9.49 2.19 -17.45
C LEU A 95 8.37 1.91 -16.45
N ILE A 96 8.63 1.12 -15.40
CA ILE A 96 7.58 0.68 -14.46
C ILE A 96 7.91 1.15 -13.04
N THR A 97 9.07 0.76 -12.53
CA THR A 97 9.42 0.92 -11.10
C THR A 97 9.57 2.38 -10.73
N LEU A 98 10.47 3.11 -11.39
CA LEU A 98 10.74 4.53 -11.13
C LEU A 98 9.51 5.42 -11.32
N PRO A 99 8.79 5.41 -12.47
CA PRO A 99 7.64 6.28 -12.64
C PRO A 99 6.50 5.95 -11.65
N SER A 100 6.23 4.67 -11.38
CA SER A 100 5.21 4.27 -10.40
C SER A 100 5.59 4.70 -8.99
N LEU A 101 6.86 4.55 -8.60
CA LEU A 101 7.34 4.95 -7.29
C LEU A 101 7.24 6.45 -7.09
N LEU A 102 7.69 7.24 -8.07
CA LEU A 102 7.58 8.70 -8.04
C LEU A 102 6.12 9.14 -7.94
N LEU A 103 5.25 8.57 -8.78
CA LEU A 103 3.83 8.92 -8.79
C LEU A 103 3.14 8.52 -7.48
N ASN A 104 3.42 7.33 -6.96
CA ASN A 104 2.87 6.88 -5.68
C ASN A 104 3.32 7.77 -4.53
N MET A 105 4.60 8.17 -4.50
CA MET A 105 5.12 9.09 -3.49
C MET A 105 4.50 10.48 -3.62
N LEU A 106 4.35 11.00 -4.83
CA LEU A 106 3.69 12.30 -5.06
C LEU A 106 2.24 12.27 -4.56
N LEU A 107 1.51 11.18 -4.81
CA LEU A 107 0.14 10.99 -4.35
C LEU A 107 0.03 10.65 -2.86
N ALA A 108 1.13 10.32 -2.18
CA ALA A 108 1.09 9.90 -0.78
C ALA A 108 0.50 10.99 0.13
N ILE A 109 0.86 12.26 -0.10
CA ILE A 109 0.36 13.40 0.69
C ILE A 109 -1.15 13.61 0.52
N PRO A 110 -1.69 13.88 -0.69
CA PRO A 110 -3.10 14.18 -0.85
C PRO A 110 -4.00 13.00 -0.47
N ILE A 111 -3.55 11.76 -0.74
CA ILE A 111 -4.31 10.57 -0.37
C ILE A 111 -4.30 10.36 1.15
N TYR A 112 -3.19 10.65 1.83
CA TYR A 112 -3.12 10.56 3.28
C TYR A 112 -4.05 11.57 3.97
N THR A 113 -4.04 12.83 3.53
CA THR A 113 -4.93 13.85 4.08
C THR A 113 -6.39 13.52 3.82
N PHE A 114 -6.72 13.10 2.60
CA PHE A 114 -8.08 12.68 2.26
C PHE A 114 -8.56 11.51 3.13
N MET A 115 -7.74 10.46 3.28
CA MET A 115 -8.11 9.31 4.10
C MET A 115 -8.21 9.64 5.58
N ARG A 116 -7.42 10.60 6.07
CA ARG A 116 -7.53 11.10 7.43
C ARG A 116 -8.91 11.71 7.65
N ASP A 117 -9.36 12.58 6.76
CA ASP A 117 -10.66 13.24 6.87
C ASP A 117 -11.83 12.23 6.82
N VAL A 118 -11.74 11.23 5.93
CA VAL A 118 -12.71 10.12 5.90
C VAL A 118 -12.69 9.33 7.21
N SER A 119 -11.52 9.09 7.80
CA SER A 119 -11.42 8.34 9.05
C SER A 119 -12.05 9.08 10.23
N TYR A 120 -11.92 10.41 10.28
CA TYR A 120 -12.61 11.23 11.28
C TYR A 120 -14.13 11.18 11.14
N TRP A 121 -14.64 11.08 9.91
CA TRP A 121 -16.08 10.99 9.67
C TRP A 121 -16.64 9.61 10.02
N VAL A 122 -15.90 8.54 9.74
CA VAL A 122 -16.32 7.15 10.04
C VAL A 122 -16.16 6.80 11.53
N TYR A 123 -15.14 7.37 12.19
CA TYR A 123 -14.87 7.19 13.62
C TYR A 123 -14.89 8.54 14.35
N PRO A 124 -16.07 9.17 14.51
CA PRO A 124 -16.21 10.40 15.28
C PRO A 124 -15.80 10.16 16.73
N LEU A 125 -15.23 11.18 17.37
CA LEU A 125 -14.95 11.14 18.80
C LEU A 125 -16.28 11.05 19.55
N GLU A 126 -16.43 10.07 20.45
CA GLU A 126 -17.49 10.11 21.46
C GLU A 126 -17.21 11.34 22.34
N GLU A 127 -17.98 12.41 22.14
CA GLU A 127 -18.06 13.50 23.10
C GLU A 127 -18.69 12.91 24.37
N TYR A 128 -17.85 12.59 25.36
CA TYR A 128 -18.31 12.41 26.73
C TYR A 128 -18.80 13.77 27.22
N GLU A 129 -20.12 13.97 27.25
CA GLU A 129 -20.79 14.99 28.05
C GLU A 129 -20.56 14.77 29.56
#